data_AF-A0A4Y8CAW3-F1
#
_entry.id   AF-A0A4Y8CAW3-F1
#
_cell.length_a   1.000
_cell.length_b   1.000
_cell.length_c   1.000
_cell.angle_alpha   90.00
_cell.angle_beta   90.00
_cell.angle_gamma   90.00
#
_symmetry.space_group_name_H-M   'P 1'
#
loop_
_entity.id
_entity.type
_entity.pdbx_description
1 polymer ?
#
loop_
_entity_poly.entity_id
_entity_poly.type
_entity_poly.pdbx_seq_one_letter_code
_entity_poly.pdbx_strand_id
1 'polypeptide(L)'
;CKNSSLSVIYTDFFHANFTVGFDHFQISKSLDLWINDGLIAIFFLCIGLELKYEILRGQLKNIRAVSLPIFGALGGMITPALIFAAINYSHDFAMKGWAIPTATDIAFAVGILMLLGNKIPTSLKLFLLSLAIFDD
;
A
#
# COMPACT_ATOMS: atom_id res chain seq x y z
N CYS A 1 -4.31 21.23 5.17
CA CYS A 1 -4.48 21.67 6.59
C CYS A 1 -3.17 21.74 7.37
N LYS A 2 -2.21 20.82 7.16
CA LYS A 2 -0.95 20.81 7.93
C LYS A 2 -0.06 22.05 7.79
N ASN A 3 -0.11 22.74 6.63
CA ASN A 3 0.69 23.95 6.37
C ASN A 3 -0.10 25.26 6.50
N SER A 4 -1.32 25.22 7.05
CA SER A 4 -2.14 26.42 7.26
C SER A 4 -2.20 26.83 8.74
N SER A 5 -2.85 27.95 9.04
CA SER A 5 -3.11 28.41 10.42
C SER A 5 -3.92 27.41 11.26
N LEU A 6 -4.59 26.46 10.62
CA LEU A 6 -5.34 25.37 11.26
C LEU A 6 -4.46 24.13 11.56
N SER A 7 -3.14 24.23 11.37
CA SER A 7 -2.20 23.11 11.55
C SER A 7 -2.26 22.51 12.96
N VAL A 8 -2.32 23.35 14.00
CA VAL A 8 -2.38 22.92 15.40
C VAL A 8 -3.66 22.11 15.67
N ILE A 9 -4.82 22.64 15.29
CA ILE A 9 -6.10 21.94 15.45
C ILE A 9 -6.09 20.61 14.70
N TYR A 10 -5.51 20.58 13.50
CA TYR A 10 -5.40 19.37 12.70
C TYR A 10 -4.50 18.33 13.37
N THR A 11 -3.30 18.70 13.83
CA THR A 11 -2.39 17.74 14.49
C THR A 11 -2.93 17.24 15.82
N ASP A 12 -3.51 18.13 16.63
CA ASP A 12 -4.05 17.77 17.95
C ASP A 12 -5.23 16.82 17.82
N PHE A 13 -6.08 17.03 16.80
CA PHE A 13 -7.16 16.11 16.49
C PHE A 13 -6.64 14.70 16.17
N PHE A 14 -5.66 14.58 15.27
CA PHE A 14 -5.14 13.26 14.86
C PHE A 14 -4.32 12.56 15.96
N HIS A 15 -3.68 13.31 16.85
CA HIS A 15 -2.93 12.76 17.99
C HIS A 15 -3.77 12.54 19.25
N ALA A 16 -5.07 12.88 19.23
CA ALA A 16 -5.95 12.60 20.36
C ALA A 16 -6.04 11.09 20.62
N ASN A 17 -5.86 10.70 21.89
CA ASN A 17 -5.93 9.29 22.29
C ASN A 17 -7.39 8.84 22.38
N PHE A 18 -7.71 7.78 21.64
CA PHE A 18 -9.01 7.13 21.69
C PHE A 18 -8.84 5.72 22.27
N THR A 19 -9.58 5.45 23.35
CA THR A 19 -9.48 4.18 24.09
C THR A 19 -10.80 3.43 23.97
N VAL A 20 -10.73 2.17 23.53
CA VAL A 20 -11.87 1.26 23.44
C VAL A 20 -11.55 0.01 24.24
N GLY A 21 -12.45 -0.39 25.13
CA GLY A 21 -12.23 -1.57 25.95
C GLY A 21 -13.34 -1.90 26.93
N PHE A 22 -13.22 -3.10 27.49
CA PHE A 22 -13.97 -3.59 28.65
C PHE A 22 -13.02 -3.72 29.84
N ASP A 23 -13.53 -4.02 31.04
CA ASP A 23 -12.77 -3.97 32.30
C ASP A 23 -11.34 -4.55 32.25
N HIS A 24 -11.14 -5.73 31.65
CA HIS A 24 -9.82 -6.39 31.59
C HIS A 24 -9.10 -6.25 30.24
N PHE A 25 -9.70 -5.58 29.25
CA PHE A 25 -9.11 -5.45 27.92
C PHE A 25 -9.38 -4.05 27.36
N GLN A 26 -8.34 -3.21 27.36
CA GLN A 26 -8.40 -1.85 26.85
C GLN A 26 -7.32 -1.64 25.79
N ILE A 27 -7.72 -1.13 24.63
CA ILE A 27 -6.80 -0.69 23.58
C ILE A 27 -6.89 0.82 23.52
N SER A 28 -5.78 1.49 23.83
CA SER A 28 -5.62 2.94 23.69
C SER A 28 -4.64 3.21 22.55
N LYS A 29 -5.09 3.96 21.54
CA LYS A 29 -4.26 4.39 20.41
C LYS A 29 -4.67 5.81 20.01
N SER A 30 -3.77 6.54 19.38
CA SER A 30 -4.09 7.83 18.78
C SER A 30 -5.05 7.66 17.59
N LEU A 31 -5.82 8.71 17.28
CA LEU A 31 -6.83 8.66 16.22
C LEU A 31 -6.22 8.36 14.83
N ASP A 32 -5.03 8.86 14.54
CA ASP A 32 -4.30 8.54 13.30
C ASP A 32 -4.04 7.02 13.16
N LEU A 33 -3.63 6.35 14.25
CA LEU A 33 -3.41 4.91 14.24
C LEU A 33 -4.73 4.14 14.09
N TRP A 34 -5.80 4.55 14.75
CA TRP A 34 -7.13 3.92 14.59
C TRP A 34 -7.65 4.02 13.16
N ILE A 35 -7.55 5.21 12.57
CA ILE A 35 -8.01 5.46 11.21
C ILE A 35 -7.16 4.68 10.22
N ASN A 36 -5.84 4.68 10.40
CA ASN A 36 -4.92 3.93 9.55
C ASN A 36 -5.22 2.42 9.62
N ASP A 37 -5.19 1.83 10.81
CA ASP A 37 -5.46 0.39 11.00
C ASP A 37 -6.84 0.00 10.43
N GLY A 38 -7.87 0.82 10.66
CA GLY A 38 -9.23 0.56 10.20
C GLY A 38 -9.39 0.66 8.69
N LEU A 39 -8.91 1.75 8.08
CA LEU A 39 -9.03 1.95 6.63
C LEU A 39 -8.15 0.99 5.84
N ILE A 40 -6.92 0.75 6.30
CA ILE A 40 -6.01 -0.22 5.67
C ILE A 40 -6.58 -1.64 5.78
N ALA A 41 -7.20 -2.02 6.90
CA ALA A 41 -7.86 -3.31 7.01
C ALA A 41 -8.98 -3.50 5.98
N ILE A 42 -9.82 -2.49 5.76
CA ILE A 42 -10.88 -2.53 4.72
C ILE A 42 -10.26 -2.59 3.33
N PHE A 43 -9.20 -1.81 3.08
CA PHE A 43 -8.49 -1.78 1.80
C PHE A 43 -7.89 -3.16 1.46
N PHE A 44 -7.13 -3.77 2.37
CA PHE A 44 -6.57 -5.10 2.16
C PHE A 44 -7.63 -6.20 2.09
N LEU A 45 -8.78 -6.05 2.75
CA LEU A 45 -9.90 -6.96 2.57
C LEU A 45 -10.40 -6.93 1.12
N CYS A 46 -10.62 -5.73 0.55
CA CYS A 46 -11.02 -5.58 -0.84
C CYS A 46 -9.98 -6.15 -1.81
N ILE A 47 -8.70 -5.86 -1.59
CA ILE A 47 -7.59 -6.42 -2.38
C ILE A 47 -7.57 -7.94 -2.29
N GLY A 48 -7.70 -8.50 -1.08
CA GLY A 48 -7.70 -9.96 -0.88
C GLY A 48 -8.85 -10.66 -1.59
N LEU A 49 -10.03 -10.03 -1.65
CA LEU A 49 -11.17 -10.54 -2.41
C LEU A 49 -10.93 -10.49 -3.93
N GLU A 50 -10.34 -9.40 -4.43
CA GLU A 50 -9.99 -9.25 -5.85
C GLU A 50 -8.92 -10.25 -6.27
N LEU A 51 -7.87 -10.41 -5.45
CA LEU A 51 -6.82 -11.40 -5.67
C LEU A 51 -7.40 -12.82 -5.74
N LYS A 52 -8.31 -13.16 -4.82
CA LYS A 52 -9.02 -14.45 -4.85
C LYS A 52 -9.84 -14.61 -6.14
N TYR A 53 -10.54 -13.57 -6.58
CA TYR A 53 -11.30 -13.60 -7.83
C TYR A 53 -10.38 -13.82 -9.05
N GLU A 54 -9.27 -13.10 -9.13
CA GLU A 54 -8.29 -13.21 -10.21
C GLU A 54 -7.62 -14.59 -10.27
N ILE A 55 -7.29 -15.18 -9.12
CA ILE A 55 -6.72 -16.54 -9.05
C ILE A 55 -7.71 -17.60 -9.55
N LEU A 56 -8.99 -17.47 -9.19
CA LEU A 56 -10.01 -18.48 -9.50
C LEU A 56 -10.57 -18.36 -10.92
N ARG A 57 -10.81 -17.14 -11.39
CA ARG A 57 -11.55 -16.86 -12.63
C ARG A 57 -10.84 -15.90 -13.58
N GLY A 58 -9.85 -15.17 -13.11
CA GLY A 58 -9.19 -14.12 -13.87
C GLY A 58 -7.91 -14.58 -14.56
N GLN A 59 -7.07 -13.60 -14.86
CA GLN A 59 -5.83 -13.78 -15.62
C GLN A 59 -4.76 -14.49 -14.79
N LEU A 60 -4.87 -14.46 -13.46
CA LEU A 60 -3.93 -15.12 -12.56
C LEU A 60 -4.03 -16.65 -12.56
N LYS A 61 -5.09 -17.22 -13.14
CA LYS A 61 -5.25 -18.67 -13.27
C LYS A 61 -4.17 -19.33 -14.13
N ASN A 62 -3.64 -18.61 -15.12
CA ASN A 62 -2.62 -19.16 -16.02
C ASN A 62 -1.22 -18.73 -15.58
N ILE A 63 -0.55 -19.59 -14.82
CA ILE A 63 0.78 -19.33 -14.23
C ILE A 63 1.83 -18.82 -15.24
N ARG A 64 1.74 -19.22 -16.52
CA ARG A 64 2.64 -18.71 -17.57
C ARG A 64 2.43 -17.22 -17.84
N ALA A 65 1.18 -16.75 -17.87
CA ALA A 65 0.85 -15.35 -18.06
C ALA A 65 1.21 -14.49 -16.84
N VAL A 66 1.21 -15.08 -15.64
CA VAL A 66 1.48 -14.39 -14.36
C VAL A 66 2.97 -14.23 -14.07
N SER A 67 3.81 -15.10 -14.64
CA SER A 67 5.26 -15.09 -14.39
C SER A 67 5.90 -13.73 -14.63
N LEU A 68 5.59 -13.07 -15.76
CA LEU A 68 6.13 -11.76 -16.10
C LEU A 68 5.77 -10.67 -15.06
N PRO A 69 4.49 -10.47 -14.67
CA PRO A 69 4.14 -9.54 -13.60
C PRO A 69 4.82 -9.87 -12.27
N ILE A 70 4.90 -11.13 -11.86
CA ILE A 70 5.55 -11.51 -10.60
C ILE A 70 7.03 -11.14 -10.61
N PHE A 71 7.77 -11.49 -11.67
CA PHE A 71 9.19 -11.14 -11.75
C PHE A 71 9.39 -9.62 -11.85
N GLY A 72 8.47 -8.91 -12.50
CA GLY A 72 8.43 -7.45 -12.53
C GLY A 72 8.26 -6.84 -11.14
N ALA A 73 7.28 -7.32 -10.35
CA ALA A 73 7.02 -6.87 -8.98
C ALA A 73 8.22 -7.16 -8.09
N LEU A 74 8.72 -8.41 -8.09
CA LEU A 74 9.89 -8.79 -7.31
C LEU A 74 11.11 -7.93 -7.64
N GLY A 75 11.38 -7.65 -8.92
CA GLY A 75 12.43 -6.73 -9.33
C GLY A 75 12.18 -5.30 -8.85
N GLY A 76 10.92 -4.84 -8.96
CA GLY A 76 10.42 -3.54 -8.51
C GLY A 76 10.51 -3.33 -7.00
N MET A 77 10.38 -4.39 -6.20
CA MET A 77 10.52 -4.37 -4.74
C MET A 77 11.98 -4.52 -4.29
N ILE A 78 12.71 -5.50 -4.82
CA ILE A 78 14.07 -5.83 -4.37
C ILE A 78 15.04 -4.71 -4.69
N THR A 79 14.94 -4.11 -5.88
CA THR A 79 15.88 -3.07 -6.32
C THR A 79 15.87 -1.83 -5.42
N PRO A 80 14.74 -1.15 -5.17
CA PRO A 80 14.70 0.01 -4.27
C PRO A 80 15.00 -0.36 -2.82
N ALA A 81 14.58 -1.54 -2.34
CA ALA A 81 14.93 -2.01 -1.00
C ALA A 81 16.45 -2.12 -0.81
N LEU A 82 17.16 -2.75 -1.76
CA LEU A 82 18.61 -2.90 -1.72
C LEU A 82 19.33 -1.56 -1.84
N ILE A 83 18.87 -0.66 -2.70
CA ILE A 83 19.43 0.69 -2.82
C ILE A 83 19.29 1.44 -1.49
N PHE A 84 18.10 1.40 -0.87
CA PHE A 84 17.85 2.06 0.41
C PHE A 84 18.70 1.46 1.53
N ALA A 85 18.79 0.13 1.61
CA ALA A 85 19.60 -0.56 2.60
C ALA A 85 21.10 -0.27 2.42
N ALA A 86 21.60 -0.23 1.19
CA ALA A 86 22.99 0.12 0.90
C ALA A 86 23.33 1.55 1.34
N ILE A 87 22.43 2.50 1.13
CA ILE A 87 22.60 3.90 1.55
C ILE A 87 22.53 4.04 3.08
N ASN A 88 21.64 3.29 3.74
CA ASN A 88 21.36 3.43 5.17
C ASN A 88 22.02 2.35 6.05
N TYR A 89 22.98 1.60 5.52
CA TYR A 89 23.60 0.44 6.19
C TYR A 89 24.14 0.75 7.59
N SER A 90 24.67 1.96 7.79
CA SER A 90 25.27 2.39 9.05
C SER A 90 24.26 2.93 10.08
N HIS A 91 22.96 2.93 9.79
CA HIS A 91 21.93 3.55 10.63
C HIS A 91 20.81 2.56 10.98
N ASP A 92 20.88 1.94 12.16
CA ASP A 92 19.92 0.95 12.65
C ASP A 92 18.46 1.43 12.64
N PHE A 93 18.22 2.71 12.95
CA PHE A 93 16.88 3.27 12.91
C PHE A 93 16.35 3.39 11.47
N ALA A 94 17.17 3.94 10.57
CA ALA A 94 16.78 4.16 9.18
C ALA A 94 16.54 2.82 8.45
N MET A 95 17.33 1.79 8.78
CA MET A 95 17.18 0.45 8.20
C MET A 95 15.80 -0.18 8.44
N LYS A 96 15.09 0.20 9.51
CA LYS A 96 13.70 -0.26 9.75
C LYS A 96 12.72 0.21 8.66
N GLY A 97 13.07 1.26 7.93
CA GLY A 97 12.28 1.84 6.84
C GLY A 97 12.56 1.26 5.45
N TRP A 98 13.22 0.11 5.33
CA TRP A 98 13.62 -0.47 4.03
C TRP A 98 12.45 -0.76 3.08
N ALA A 99 11.24 -0.97 3.60
CA ALA A 99 10.02 -1.20 2.83
C ALA A 99 9.29 0.09 2.38
N ILE A 100 9.68 1.26 2.90
CA ILE A 100 9.10 2.55 2.49
C ILE A 100 9.25 2.80 0.97
N PRO A 101 10.42 2.60 0.35
CA PRO A 101 10.60 2.85 -1.09
C PRO A 101 10.06 1.74 -1.99
N THR A 102 9.55 0.63 -1.43
CA THR A 102 9.00 -0.48 -2.24
C THR A 102 7.49 -0.35 -2.44
N ALA A 103 6.78 0.29 -1.50
CA ALA A 103 5.33 0.45 -1.57
C ALA A 103 4.91 1.34 -2.76
N THR A 104 3.89 0.91 -3.50
CA THR A 104 3.40 1.62 -4.69
C THR A 104 1.90 1.89 -4.55
N ASP A 105 1.49 3.18 -4.50
CA ASP A 105 0.07 3.54 -4.40
C ASP A 105 -0.71 3.19 -5.68
N ILE A 106 -1.43 2.07 -5.63
CA ILE A 106 -2.25 1.52 -6.71
C ILE A 106 -3.31 2.52 -7.17
N ALA A 107 -3.99 3.16 -6.22
CA ALA A 107 -5.11 4.06 -6.51
C ALA A 107 -4.62 5.27 -7.32
N PHE A 108 -3.45 5.79 -6.95
CA PHE A 108 -2.81 6.86 -7.68
C PHE A 108 -2.33 6.42 -9.09
N ALA A 109 -1.66 5.27 -9.18
CA ALA A 109 -1.18 4.73 -10.46
C ALA A 109 -2.33 4.48 -11.44
N VAL A 110 -3.40 3.81 -10.99
CA VAL A 110 -4.61 3.57 -11.78
C VAL A 110 -5.29 4.89 -12.15
N GLY A 111 -5.37 5.85 -11.21
CA GLY A 111 -5.91 7.18 -11.47
C GLY A 111 -5.22 7.89 -12.64
N ILE A 112 -3.89 7.88 -12.67
CA ILE A 112 -3.11 8.46 -13.79
C ILE A 112 -3.36 7.71 -15.09
N LEU A 113 -3.41 6.37 -15.06
CA LEU A 113 -3.69 5.57 -16.25
C LEU A 113 -5.09 5.85 -16.81
N MET A 114 -6.07 6.16 -15.96
CA MET A 114 -7.40 6.56 -16.39
C MET A 114 -7.40 7.94 -17.06
N LEU A 115 -6.56 8.88 -16.61
CA LEU A 115 -6.40 10.19 -17.26
C LEU A 115 -5.84 10.09 -18.68
N LEU A 116 -5.04 9.06 -18.96
CA LEU A 116 -4.49 8.77 -20.30
C LEU A 116 -5.56 8.19 -21.27
N GLY A 117 -6.76 7.90 -20.77
CA GLY A 117 -7.95 7.58 -21.56
C GLY A 117 -7.83 6.30 -22.37
N ASN A 118 -8.22 6.36 -23.64
CA ASN A 118 -8.29 5.20 -24.54
C ASN A 118 -6.94 4.82 -25.16
N LYS A 119 -5.85 5.54 -24.85
CA LYS A 119 -4.52 5.26 -25.42
C LYS A 119 -3.83 4.05 -24.78
N ILE A 120 -4.37 3.54 -23.68
CA ILE A 120 -3.78 2.44 -22.92
C ILE A 120 -4.59 1.16 -23.13
N PRO A 121 -3.96 0.06 -23.58
CA PRO A 121 -4.65 -1.21 -23.76
C PRO A 121 -5.15 -1.75 -22.41
N THR A 122 -6.33 -2.37 -22.42
CA THR A 122 -6.97 -2.93 -21.23
C THR A 122 -6.10 -3.96 -20.51
N SER A 123 -5.24 -4.68 -21.25
CA SER A 123 -4.26 -5.61 -20.69
C SER A 123 -3.23 -4.93 -19.79
N LEU A 124 -2.83 -3.69 -20.08
CA LEU A 124 -1.86 -2.96 -19.25
C LEU A 124 -2.46 -2.54 -17.90
N LYS A 125 -3.76 -2.21 -17.89
CA LYS A 125 -4.50 -1.86 -16.67
C LYS A 125 -4.60 -3.07 -15.74
N LEU A 126 -4.91 -4.24 -16.31
CA LEU A 126 -4.98 -5.50 -15.56
C LEU A 126 -3.59 -5.97 -15.10
N PHE A 127 -2.56 -5.76 -15.92
CA PHE A 127 -1.17 -6.02 -15.54
C PHE A 127 -0.75 -5.18 -14.34
N LEU A 128 -1.00 -3.86 -14.37
CA LEU A 128 -0.68 -2.95 -13.28
C LEU A 128 -1.45 -3.27 -12.00
N LEU A 129 -2.73 -3.62 -12.11
CA LEU A 129 -3.53 -4.05 -10.96
C LEU A 129 -2.94 -5.33 -10.35
N SER A 130 -2.49 -6.28 -11.17
CA SER A 130 -1.85 -7.51 -10.69
C SER A 130 -0.48 -7.25 -10.04
N LEU A 131 0.38 -6.45 -10.69
CA LEU A 131 1.71 -6.05 -10.18
C LEU A 131 1.58 -5.40 -8.80
N ALA A 132 0.64 -4.49 -8.67
CA ALA A 132 0.46 -3.68 -7.48
C ALA A 132 -0.07 -4.48 -6.29
N ILE A 133 -0.88 -5.52 -6.51
CA ILE A 133 -1.27 -6.46 -5.44
C ILE A 133 -0.05 -7.25 -4.90
N PHE A 134 0.99 -7.45 -5.70
CA PHE A 134 2.19 -8.17 -5.26
C PHE A 134 3.21 -7.27 -4.55
N ASP A 135 3.19 -5.96 -4.79
CA ASP A 135 4.13 -4.99 -4.20
C ASP A 135 3.66 -4.41 -2.85
N ASP A 136 2.33 -4.34 -2.59
CA ASP A 136 1.72 -3.90 -1.32
C ASP A 136 1.60 -5.04 -0.28
#